data_AF-A0A536C0I5-F1
#
_entry.id   AF-A0A536C0I5-F1
#
_cell.length_a   1.000
_cell.length_b   1.000
_cell.length_c   1.000
_cell.angle_alpha   90.00
_cell.angle_beta   90.00
_cell.angle_gamma   90.00
#
_symmetry.space_group_name_H-M   'P 1'
#
loop_
_entity.id
_entity.type
_entity.pdbx_description
1 polymer ?
#
loop_
_entity_poly.entity_id
_entity_poly.type
_entity_poly.pdbx_seq_one_letter_code
_entity_poly.pdbx_strand_id
1 'polypeptide(L)'
;MTDARHHRQRIIAEVGEAGQQRLERAAVAIVGVGGLGSPVALYLAAAGVGRLGLIDDQDVERSNLNRQVIFEEGDVGRSKVEAAAGRLLLLDAGLRIDAHHENVRASNVAELFAQYDVVVDGTDAFETKFLLNDAAVLLRKPLVHGAVLRWGGQVTTVLPDAPCLRCLRRRKSSRCFSGWVIHSAAASFSTTGSWVRRGRRRFRAIPTARSAHRGRASETSRATRSRSHRAVTSSSDAAVGGDRRVRWIWIL
;
A
#
# COMPACT_ATOMS: atom_id res chain seq x y z
N MET A 1 5.02 27.88 -14.97
CA MET A 1 6.36 27.31 -15.19
C MET A 1 6.37 25.97 -14.51
N THR A 2 6.43 24.87 -15.26
CA THR A 2 6.39 23.52 -14.69
C THR A 2 7.64 23.33 -13.83
N ASP A 3 7.47 22.93 -12.57
CA ASP A 3 8.59 22.72 -11.65
C ASP A 3 9.60 21.72 -12.28
N ALA A 4 10.85 22.17 -12.46
CA ALA A 4 11.91 21.40 -13.10
C ALA A 4 12.27 20.13 -12.30
N ARG A 5 11.97 20.11 -10.99
CA ARG A 5 12.30 19.02 -10.05
C ARG A 5 11.85 17.65 -10.56
N HIS A 6 10.62 17.55 -11.06
CA HIS A 6 10.02 16.27 -11.46
C HIS A 6 10.09 16.02 -12.98
N HIS A 7 10.86 16.80 -13.73
CA HIS A 7 10.92 16.69 -15.18
C HIS A 7 11.33 15.28 -15.64
N ARG A 8 12.37 14.69 -15.04
CA ARG A 8 12.88 13.36 -15.41
C ARG A 8 11.83 12.26 -15.25
N GLN A 9 11.08 12.28 -14.15
CA GLN A 9 10.03 11.27 -13.93
C GLN A 9 8.76 11.52 -14.76
N ARG A 10 8.45 12.78 -15.11
CA ARG A 10 7.32 13.10 -16.02
C ARG A 10 7.53 12.60 -17.45
N ILE A 11 8.78 12.44 -17.89
CA ILE A 11 9.09 11.90 -19.24
C ILE A 11 8.82 10.39 -19.33
N ILE A 12 8.82 9.68 -18.21
CA ILE A 12 8.55 8.24 -18.18
C ILE A 12 7.08 8.01 -18.54
N ALA A 13 6.83 7.24 -19.60
CA ALA A 13 5.49 7.08 -20.18
C ALA A 13 4.45 6.53 -19.18
N GLU A 14 4.87 5.64 -18.28
CA GLU A 14 4.02 5.05 -17.25
C GLU A 14 3.66 6.02 -16.11
N VAL A 15 4.44 7.10 -15.94
CA VAL A 15 4.16 8.18 -14.99
C VAL A 15 3.44 9.31 -15.73
N GLY A 16 4.12 9.98 -16.65
CA GLY A 16 3.58 11.13 -17.36
C GLY A 16 3.16 12.27 -16.44
N GLU A 17 2.56 13.30 -17.03
CA GLU A 17 2.00 14.43 -16.28
C GLU A 17 0.88 13.99 -15.32
N ALA A 18 0.02 13.07 -15.77
CA ALA A 18 -1.11 12.58 -14.98
C ALA A 18 -0.67 11.74 -13.76
N GLY A 19 0.40 10.96 -13.89
CA GLY A 19 0.98 10.21 -12.77
C GLY A 19 1.61 11.14 -11.75
N GLN A 20 2.32 12.18 -12.21
CA GLN A 20 2.91 13.17 -11.30
C GLN A 20 1.84 13.90 -10.49
N GLN A 21 0.79 14.41 -11.14
CA GLN A 21 -0.32 15.09 -10.46
C GLN A 21 -1.03 14.18 -9.45
N ARG A 22 -0.95 12.87 -9.61
CA ARG A 22 -1.50 11.91 -8.63
C ARG A 22 -0.59 11.73 -7.44
N LEU A 23 0.73 11.72 -7.63
CA LEU A 23 1.69 11.73 -6.53
C LEU A 23 1.52 13.00 -5.70
N GLU A 24 1.45 14.16 -6.35
CA GLU A 24 1.26 15.47 -5.70
C GLU A 24 -0.05 15.55 -4.89
N ARG A 25 -1.05 14.73 -5.21
CA ARG A 25 -2.33 14.66 -4.47
C ARG A 25 -2.41 13.52 -3.46
N ALA A 26 -1.45 12.60 -3.47
CA ALA A 26 -1.45 11.43 -2.62
C ALA A 26 -1.00 11.77 -1.19
N ALA A 27 -1.60 11.09 -0.23
CA ALA A 27 -1.18 11.10 1.16
C ALA A 27 -0.68 9.71 1.58
N VAL A 28 0.52 9.62 2.14
CA VAL A 28 1.13 8.34 2.54
C VAL A 28 1.52 8.37 4.01
N ALA A 29 1.06 7.39 4.79
CA ALA A 29 1.53 7.16 6.16
C ALA A 29 2.74 6.23 6.15
N ILE A 30 3.79 6.57 6.90
CA ILE A 30 4.98 5.75 7.12
C ILE A 30 5.07 5.47 8.61
N VAL A 31 4.81 4.22 9.00
CA VAL A 31 4.88 3.77 10.39
C VAL A 31 6.26 3.17 10.65
N GLY A 32 7.02 3.80 11.55
CA GLY A 32 8.42 3.52 11.83
C GLY A 32 9.34 4.27 10.87
N VAL A 33 10.02 5.30 11.37
CA VAL A 33 11.03 6.12 10.64
C VAL A 33 12.43 5.61 10.99
N GLY A 34 12.60 4.29 10.97
CA GLY A 34 13.86 3.59 11.19
C GLY A 34 14.53 3.16 9.88
N GLY A 35 15.34 2.10 9.91
CA GLY A 35 16.13 1.67 8.76
C GLY A 35 15.33 1.32 7.50
N LEU A 36 14.03 1.02 7.64
CA LEU A 36 13.12 0.80 6.52
C LEU A 36 12.35 2.06 6.12
N GLY A 37 11.79 2.79 7.08
CA GLY A 37 11.00 3.99 6.80
C GLY A 37 11.83 5.18 6.32
N SER A 38 13.06 5.36 6.81
CA SER A 38 13.96 6.46 6.42
C SER A 38 14.18 6.52 4.90
N PRO A 39 14.66 5.46 4.21
CA PRO A 39 14.82 5.51 2.76
C PRO A 39 13.48 5.66 2.02
N VAL A 40 12.40 5.05 2.51
CA VAL A 40 11.07 5.19 1.90
C VAL A 40 10.61 6.65 1.92
N ALA A 41 10.75 7.33 3.06
CA ALA A 41 10.36 8.72 3.21
C ALA A 41 11.13 9.63 2.25
N LEU A 42 12.46 9.45 2.16
CA LEU A 42 13.32 10.20 1.24
C LEU A 42 12.89 10.04 -0.22
N TYR A 43 12.62 8.81 -0.66
CA TYR A 43 12.22 8.57 -2.05
C TYR A 43 10.80 9.01 -2.36
N LEU A 44 9.85 8.89 -1.43
CA LEU A 44 8.48 9.42 -1.62
C LEU A 44 8.46 10.94 -1.70
N ALA A 45 9.27 11.60 -0.86
CA ALA A 45 9.49 13.04 -0.91
C ALA A 45 10.10 13.46 -2.26
N ALA A 46 11.20 12.82 -2.68
CA ALA A 46 11.83 13.10 -3.98
C ALA A 46 10.88 12.86 -5.18
N ALA A 47 10.01 11.84 -5.07
CA ALA A 47 9.00 11.54 -6.09
C ALA A 47 7.86 12.57 -6.13
N GLY A 48 7.76 13.49 -5.17
CA GLY A 48 6.73 14.52 -5.13
C GLY A 48 5.39 14.02 -4.61
N VAL A 49 5.40 13.10 -3.63
CA VAL A 49 4.19 12.75 -2.88
C VAL A 49 3.75 13.95 -2.05
N GLY A 50 2.55 14.48 -2.27
CA GLY A 50 2.15 15.77 -1.70
C GLY A 50 2.04 15.80 -0.17
N ARG A 51 1.70 14.68 0.46
CA ARG A 51 1.56 14.59 1.93
C ARG A 51 2.18 13.32 2.49
N LEU A 52 3.06 13.47 3.48
CA LEU A 52 3.67 12.37 4.23
C LEU A 52 3.31 12.46 5.71
N GLY A 53 2.75 11.38 6.25
CA GLY A 53 2.56 11.19 7.68
C GLY A 53 3.69 10.33 8.24
N LEU A 54 4.52 10.88 9.10
CA LEU A 54 5.61 10.16 9.77
C LEU A 54 5.14 9.75 11.16
N ILE A 55 5.16 8.46 11.48
CA ILE A 55 4.66 7.95 12.76
C ILE A 55 5.75 7.11 13.42
N ASP A 56 6.35 7.62 14.49
CA ASP A 56 7.39 6.96 15.29
C ASP A 56 7.40 7.63 16.67
N ASP A 57 7.67 6.88 17.74
CA ASP A 57 7.68 7.38 19.13
C ASP A 57 9.09 7.42 19.74
N GLN A 58 10.12 7.23 18.91
CA GLN A 58 11.50 7.18 19.36
C GLN A 58 12.26 8.45 19.00
N ASP A 59 13.32 8.69 19.76
CA ASP A 59 14.34 9.69 19.45
C ASP A 59 15.47 9.07 18.60
N VAL A 60 16.24 9.93 17.95
CA VAL A 60 17.42 9.53 17.18
C VAL A 60 18.53 9.10 18.14
N GLU A 61 19.06 7.90 17.95
CA GLU A 61 20.21 7.39 18.69
C GLU A 61 21.41 7.24 17.78
N ARG A 62 22.61 7.55 18.29
CA ARG A 62 23.88 7.39 17.55
C ARG A 62 24.07 5.96 17.01
N SER A 63 23.68 4.95 17.78
CA SER A 63 23.73 3.52 17.42
C SER A 63 22.92 3.19 16.15
N ASN A 64 21.98 4.05 15.77
CA ASN A 64 21.06 3.87 14.68
C ASN A 64 21.47 4.56 13.37
N LEU A 65 22.44 5.48 13.43
CA LEU A 65 22.91 6.25 12.27
C LEU A 65 23.57 5.39 11.19
N ASN A 66 24.02 4.18 11.54
CA ASN A 66 24.60 3.23 10.58
C ASN A 66 23.62 2.72 9.52
N ARG A 67 22.31 2.88 9.73
CA ARG A 67 21.26 2.37 8.82
C ARG A 67 20.08 3.32 8.63
N GLN A 68 19.89 4.30 9.52
CA GLN A 68 18.81 5.28 9.43
C GLN A 68 19.31 6.53 8.69
N VAL A 69 19.48 6.38 7.37
CA VAL A 69 20.17 7.34 6.49
C VAL A 69 19.51 8.72 6.35
N ILE A 70 18.34 8.93 6.94
CA ILE A 70 17.67 10.22 6.96
C ILE A 70 18.21 11.15 8.07
N PHE A 71 18.85 10.59 9.09
CA PHE A 71 19.37 11.31 10.25
C PHE A 71 20.87 11.52 10.15
N GLU A 72 21.35 12.56 10.81
CA GLU A 72 22.78 12.86 10.96
C GLU A 72 23.21 13.00 12.42
N GLU A 73 24.51 13.18 12.66
CA GLU A 73 25.09 13.24 14.01
C GLU A 73 24.46 14.36 14.86
N GLY A 74 24.08 15.47 14.23
CA GLY A 74 23.42 16.60 14.88
C GLY A 74 21.97 16.32 15.32
N ASP A 75 21.38 15.22 14.87
CA ASP A 75 20.00 14.86 15.22
C ASP A 75 19.88 14.03 16.50
N VAL A 76 20.98 13.51 17.04
CA VAL A 76 20.97 12.61 18.20
C VAL A 76 20.25 13.27 19.38
N GLY A 77 19.27 12.55 19.95
CA GLY A 77 18.41 13.02 21.04
C GLY A 77 17.18 13.83 20.60
N ARG A 78 17.02 14.13 19.31
CA ARG A 78 15.78 14.71 18.76
C ARG A 78 14.77 13.61 18.44
N SER A 79 13.49 13.93 18.50
CA SER A 79 12.43 13.06 17.99
C SER A 79 12.69 12.70 16.52
N LYS A 80 12.57 11.41 16.19
CA LYS A 80 12.78 10.91 14.82
C LYS A 80 11.83 11.56 13.82
N VAL A 81 10.55 11.73 14.18
CA VAL A 81 9.57 12.29 13.24
C VAL A 81 9.85 13.77 12.95
N GLU A 82 10.30 14.54 13.94
CA GLU A 82 10.66 15.95 13.77
C GLU A 82 11.96 16.13 13.00
N ALA A 83 13.00 15.36 13.34
CA ALA A 83 14.28 15.38 12.62
C ALA A 83 14.08 14.99 11.14
N ALA A 84 13.31 13.92 10.89
CA ALA A 84 12.98 13.48 9.54
C ALA A 84 12.15 14.53 8.78
N ALA A 85 11.14 15.13 9.42
CA ALA A 85 10.35 16.20 8.80
C ALA A 85 11.24 17.37 8.36
N GLY A 86 12.14 17.83 9.23
CA GLY A 86 13.11 18.86 8.89
C GLY A 86 13.97 18.48 7.68
N ARG A 87 14.48 17.25 7.64
CA ARG A 87 15.31 16.76 6.52
C ARG A 87 14.54 16.70 5.20
N LEU A 88 13.29 16.25 5.23
CA LEU A 88 12.45 16.12 4.03
C LEU A 88 12.03 17.49 3.49
N LEU A 89 11.78 18.47 4.35
CA LEU A 89 11.48 19.85 3.92
C LEU A 89 12.69 20.55 3.29
N LEU A 90 13.92 20.18 3.66
CA LEU A 90 15.13 20.62 2.95
C LEU A 90 15.25 19.99 1.55
N LEU A 91 14.73 18.77 1.39
CA LEU A 91 14.69 18.11 0.09
C LEU A 91 13.64 18.76 -0.82
N ASP A 92 12.44 18.98 -0.30
CA ASP A 92 11.35 19.66 -1.00
C ASP A 92 10.46 20.44 -0.02
N ALA A 93 10.54 21.76 -0.09
CA ALA A 93 9.78 22.68 0.76
C ALA A 93 8.28 22.73 0.42
N GLY A 94 7.85 22.14 -0.70
CA GLY A 94 6.44 22.03 -1.08
C GLY A 94 5.70 20.86 -0.42
N LEU A 95 6.42 19.98 0.29
CA LEU A 95 5.83 18.82 0.95
C LEU A 95 5.00 19.23 2.18
N ARG A 96 3.83 18.62 2.32
CA ARG A 96 3.11 18.61 3.60
C ARG A 96 3.58 17.42 4.42
N ILE A 97 4.10 17.68 5.62
CA ILE A 97 4.52 16.62 6.55
C ILE A 97 3.71 16.73 7.83
N ASP A 98 3.13 15.62 8.26
CA ASP A 98 2.53 15.49 9.58
C ASP A 98 3.43 14.57 10.43
N ALA A 99 4.06 15.14 11.45
CA ALA A 99 4.92 14.42 12.39
C ALA A 99 4.09 13.94 13.60
N HIS A 100 3.87 12.63 13.67
CA HIS A 100 3.13 11.99 14.76
C HIS A 100 4.13 11.32 15.70
N HIS A 101 4.55 12.05 16.74
CA HIS A 101 5.46 11.52 17.76
C HIS A 101 4.71 10.61 18.73
N GLU A 102 4.19 9.50 18.22
CA GLU A 102 3.42 8.52 18.98
C GLU A 102 3.51 7.11 18.40
N ASN A 103 3.25 6.12 19.26
CA ASN A 103 3.21 4.72 18.84
C ASN A 103 1.83 4.37 18.25
N VAL A 104 1.81 3.53 17.23
CA VAL A 104 0.57 2.98 16.69
C VAL A 104 0.01 1.90 17.61
N ARG A 105 -1.21 2.13 18.09
CA ARG A 105 -1.97 1.25 18.99
C ARG A 105 -3.34 0.95 18.40
N ALA A 106 -3.98 -0.10 18.92
CA ALA A 106 -5.35 -0.44 18.52
C ALA A 106 -6.35 0.71 18.72
N SER A 107 -6.09 1.60 19.69
CA SER A 107 -6.94 2.75 20.00
C SER A 107 -6.82 3.92 19.02
N ASN A 108 -5.67 4.12 18.35
CA ASN A 108 -5.43 5.28 17.48
C ASN A 108 -5.26 4.93 15.99
N VAL A 109 -4.91 3.67 15.66
CA VAL A 109 -4.54 3.28 14.29
C VAL A 109 -5.63 3.60 13.26
N ALA A 110 -6.90 3.48 13.64
CA ALA A 110 -8.01 3.71 12.73
C ALA A 110 -8.10 5.18 12.30
N GLU A 111 -7.95 6.09 13.26
CA GLU A 111 -7.99 7.53 13.06
C GLU A 111 -6.75 8.01 12.29
N LEU A 112 -5.57 7.51 12.66
CA LEU A 112 -4.33 7.80 11.95
C LEU A 112 -4.45 7.42 10.47
N PHE A 113 -4.86 6.18 10.18
CA PHE A 113 -4.88 5.66 8.81
C PHE A 113 -6.00 6.25 7.95
N ALA A 114 -7.09 6.74 8.54
CA ALA A 114 -8.20 7.34 7.80
C ALA A 114 -7.74 8.50 6.90
N GLN A 115 -6.70 9.23 7.33
CA GLN A 115 -6.18 10.44 6.71
C GLN A 115 -5.28 10.21 5.49
N TYR A 116 -4.87 8.97 5.22
CA TYR A 116 -3.88 8.64 4.19
C TYR A 116 -4.43 7.65 3.16
N ASP A 117 -3.94 7.72 1.93
CA ASP A 117 -4.35 6.84 0.83
C ASP A 117 -3.65 5.49 0.90
N VAL A 118 -2.38 5.48 1.31
CA VAL A 118 -1.51 4.30 1.41
C VAL A 118 -0.77 4.32 2.74
N VAL A 119 -0.53 3.13 3.29
CA VAL A 119 0.27 2.93 4.50
C VAL A 119 1.53 2.16 4.13
N VAL A 120 2.67 2.55 4.71
CA VAL A 120 3.93 1.82 4.67
C VAL A 120 4.28 1.36 6.08
N ASP A 121 4.57 0.07 6.21
CA ASP A 121 5.11 -0.53 7.42
C ASP A 121 6.64 -0.61 7.32
N GLY A 122 7.30 0.30 8.05
CA GLY A 122 8.74 0.34 8.29
C GLY A 122 9.13 -0.10 9.70
N THR A 123 8.22 -0.76 10.43
CA THR A 123 8.44 -1.21 11.81
C THR A 123 9.32 -2.46 11.87
N ASP A 124 9.90 -2.76 13.03
CA ASP A 124 10.66 -3.99 13.29
C ASP A 124 9.96 -4.92 14.31
N ALA A 125 8.92 -4.44 14.99
CA ALA A 125 8.12 -5.22 15.94
C ALA A 125 7.08 -6.11 15.25
N PHE A 126 7.02 -7.38 15.65
CA PHE A 126 6.13 -8.37 15.05
C PHE A 126 4.65 -8.06 15.29
N GLU A 127 4.32 -7.63 16.50
CA GLU A 127 2.96 -7.30 16.95
C GLU A 127 2.40 -6.13 16.14
N THR A 128 3.19 -5.07 15.97
CA THR A 128 2.82 -3.88 15.21
C THR A 128 2.52 -4.24 13.76
N LYS A 129 3.32 -5.10 13.11
CA LYS A 129 3.09 -5.57 11.73
C LYS A 129 1.69 -6.15 11.54
N PHE A 130 1.21 -6.93 12.50
CA PHE A 130 -0.15 -7.52 12.44
C PHE A 130 -1.24 -6.52 12.78
N LEU A 131 -0.99 -5.57 13.68
CA LEU A 131 -1.90 -4.44 13.93
C LEU A 131 -2.09 -3.61 12.66
N LEU A 132 -1.00 -3.22 11.99
CA LEU A 132 -1.06 -2.42 10.76
C LEU A 132 -1.79 -3.18 9.64
N ASN A 133 -1.52 -4.48 9.51
CA ASN A 133 -2.23 -5.36 8.58
C ASN A 133 -3.74 -5.33 8.83
N ASP A 134 -4.16 -5.54 10.07
CA ASP A 134 -5.58 -5.66 10.40
C ASP A 134 -6.30 -4.34 10.19
N ALA A 135 -5.68 -3.24 10.63
CA ALA A 135 -6.21 -1.90 10.39
C ALA A 135 -6.32 -1.59 8.88
N ALA A 136 -5.29 -1.90 8.09
CA ALA A 136 -5.30 -1.69 6.65
C ALA A 136 -6.40 -2.50 5.95
N VAL A 137 -6.59 -3.77 6.33
CA VAL A 137 -7.67 -4.62 5.78
C VAL A 137 -9.04 -4.06 6.13
N LEU A 138 -9.27 -3.71 7.41
CA LEU A 138 -10.57 -3.20 7.88
C LEU A 138 -10.92 -1.85 7.25
N LEU A 139 -9.94 -0.95 7.12
CA LEU A 139 -10.10 0.36 6.52
C LEU A 139 -9.99 0.35 4.99
N ARG A 140 -9.72 -0.81 4.39
CA ARG A 140 -9.50 -0.99 2.95
C ARG A 140 -8.40 -0.06 2.42
N LYS A 141 -7.33 0.11 3.17
CA LYS A 141 -6.13 0.86 2.78
C LYS A 141 -5.08 -0.10 2.21
N PRO A 142 -4.46 0.20 1.06
CA PRO A 142 -3.24 -0.49 0.65
C PRO A 142 -2.15 -0.37 1.71
N LEU A 143 -1.51 -1.49 2.04
CA LEU A 143 -0.37 -1.55 2.95
C LEU A 143 0.84 -2.12 2.22
N VAL A 144 1.93 -1.35 2.17
CA VAL A 144 3.24 -1.82 1.72
C VAL A 144 4.01 -2.28 2.95
N HIS A 145 4.31 -3.58 3.02
CA HIS A 145 4.96 -4.20 4.16
C HIS A 145 6.42 -4.50 3.87
N GLY A 146 7.32 -4.01 4.72
CA GLY A 146 8.74 -4.38 4.74
C GLY A 146 9.11 -5.16 6.01
N ALA A 147 10.04 -6.09 5.87
CA ALA A 147 10.70 -6.74 7.00
C ALA A 147 12.14 -7.11 6.64
N VAL A 148 13.05 -6.94 7.59
CA VAL A 148 14.46 -7.36 7.44
C VAL A 148 14.86 -8.12 8.69
N LEU A 149 15.54 -9.25 8.49
CA LEU A 149 16.12 -10.05 9.56
C LEU A 149 17.49 -10.54 9.10
N ARG A 150 18.56 -10.03 9.74
CA ARG A 150 19.95 -10.32 9.38
C ARG A 150 20.20 -10.04 7.90
N TRP A 151 20.48 -11.08 7.12
CA TRP A 151 20.78 -11.02 5.69
C TRP A 151 19.55 -11.17 4.79
N GLY A 152 18.36 -11.39 5.38
CA GLY A 152 17.11 -11.57 4.65
C GLY A 152 16.25 -10.32 4.68
N GLY A 153 15.70 -9.96 3.52
CA GLY A 153 14.67 -8.92 3.38
C GLY A 153 13.41 -9.49 2.75
N GLN A 154 12.26 -8.94 3.12
CA GLN A 154 10.97 -9.26 2.54
C GLN A 154 10.20 -7.96 2.27
N VAL A 155 9.54 -7.91 1.11
CA VAL A 155 8.57 -6.88 0.80
C VAL A 155 7.31 -7.54 0.26
N THR A 156 6.15 -7.05 0.67
CA THR A 156 4.87 -7.44 0.06
C THR A 156 3.89 -6.29 0.10
N THR A 157 2.78 -6.43 -0.60
CA THR A 157 1.69 -5.44 -0.59
C THR A 157 0.38 -6.14 -0.27
N VAL A 158 -0.30 -5.66 0.76
CA VAL A 158 -1.67 -6.05 1.07
C VAL A 158 -2.59 -5.04 0.41
N LEU A 159 -3.43 -5.54 -0.48
CA LEU A 159 -4.40 -4.72 -1.22
C LEU A 159 -5.81 -5.01 -0.71
N PRO A 160 -6.75 -4.06 -0.87
CA PRO A 160 -8.16 -4.35 -0.67
C PRO A 160 -8.57 -5.57 -1.50
N ASP A 161 -9.23 -6.53 -0.85
CA ASP A 161 -9.72 -7.78 -1.46
C ASP A 161 -8.64 -8.79 -1.91
N ALA A 162 -7.39 -8.62 -1.48
CA ALA A 162 -6.28 -9.57 -1.70
C ALA A 162 -5.89 -10.32 -0.41
N PRO A 163 -5.10 -11.42 -0.49
CA PRO A 163 -4.55 -12.08 0.69
C PRO A 163 -3.74 -11.11 1.56
N CYS A 164 -3.94 -11.17 2.87
CA CYS A 164 -3.24 -10.32 3.83
C CYS A 164 -2.10 -11.07 4.54
N LEU A 165 -1.34 -10.40 5.41
CA LEU A 165 -0.23 -11.02 6.16
C LEU A 165 -0.70 -12.21 7.02
N ARG A 166 -1.93 -12.16 7.55
CA ARG A 166 -2.53 -13.31 8.27
C ARG A 166 -2.80 -14.50 7.35
N CYS A 167 -3.16 -14.28 6.08
CA CYS A 167 -3.37 -15.35 5.11
C CYS A 167 -2.05 -16.07 4.79
N LEU A 168 -0.95 -15.32 4.65
CA LEU A 168 0.37 -15.88 4.38
C LEU A 168 0.89 -16.76 5.52
N ARG A 169 0.58 -16.40 6.78
CA ARG A 169 1.00 -17.20 7.94
C ARG A 169 0.10 -18.41 8.26
N ARG A 170 -1.12 -18.49 7.75
CA ARG A 170 -2.08 -19.57 8.09
C ARG A 170 -2.00 -20.82 7.20
N ARG A 171 -0.98 -20.99 6.35
CA ARG A 171 -0.83 -22.20 5.53
C ARG A 171 -0.31 -23.40 6.34
N LYS A 172 -1.19 -24.01 7.14
CA LYS A 172 -1.21 -25.46 7.40
C LYS A 172 -2.42 -26.07 6.70
N SER A 173 -2.31 -26.33 5.39
CA SER A 173 -3.12 -27.34 4.71
C SER A 173 -2.36 -27.91 3.51
N SER A 174 -2.50 -29.22 3.37
CA SER A 174 -1.72 -30.14 2.54
C SER A 174 -1.87 -29.90 1.05
N ARG A 175 -0.97 -29.08 0.49
CA ARG A 175 -0.37 -29.20 -0.84
C ARG A 175 0.61 -28.06 -0.99
N CYS A 176 1.87 -28.36 -0.66
CA CYS A 176 2.99 -27.46 -0.84
C CYS A 176 3.32 -27.42 -2.34
N PHE A 177 2.82 -26.40 -3.04
CA PHE A 177 3.50 -25.95 -4.25
C PHE A 177 4.52 -24.90 -3.82
N SER A 178 5.78 -25.25 -3.99
CA SER A 178 6.95 -24.40 -3.82
C SER A 178 6.93 -23.30 -4.87
N GLY A 179 7.18 -22.07 -4.44
CA GLY A 179 7.38 -20.94 -5.34
C GLY A 179 6.77 -19.69 -4.74
N TRP A 180 7.65 -18.80 -4.30
CA TRP A 180 7.69 -17.35 -4.56
C TRP A 180 8.37 -16.68 -3.35
N VAL A 181 9.69 -16.81 -3.29
CA VAL A 181 10.57 -15.86 -2.60
C VAL A 181 10.98 -14.85 -3.67
N ILE A 182 10.34 -13.68 -3.70
CA ILE A 182 10.82 -12.61 -4.56
C ILE A 182 11.93 -11.89 -3.80
N HIS A 183 13.15 -12.06 -4.31
CA HIS A 183 14.29 -11.20 -4.01
C HIS A 183 13.98 -9.76 -4.45
N SER A 184 14.48 -8.81 -3.66
CA SER A 184 14.69 -7.39 -3.98
C SER A 184 13.47 -6.47 -3.85
N ALA A 185 13.64 -5.47 -2.99
CA ALA A 185 12.65 -4.47 -2.54
C ALA A 185 12.21 -3.43 -3.61
N ALA A 186 12.33 -3.72 -4.91
CA ALA A 186 12.15 -2.73 -5.98
C ALA A 186 10.74 -2.73 -6.64
N ALA A 187 9.80 -3.56 -6.17
CA ALA A 187 8.57 -3.87 -6.94
C ALA A 187 7.33 -2.99 -6.66
N SER A 188 7.35 -2.09 -5.66
CA SER A 188 6.09 -1.49 -5.17
C SER A 188 5.72 -0.12 -5.77
N PHE A 189 6.60 0.52 -6.56
CA PHE A 189 6.38 1.93 -6.96
C PHE A 189 5.60 2.14 -8.27
N SER A 190 5.45 1.13 -9.13
CA SER A 190 4.75 1.29 -10.41
C SER A 190 3.22 1.24 -10.30
N THR A 191 2.68 0.79 -9.17
CA THR A 191 1.25 0.48 -9.08
C THR A 191 0.40 1.69 -8.70
N THR A 192 0.99 2.74 -8.11
CA THR A 192 0.34 4.02 -7.78
C THR A 192 -0.39 4.64 -8.98
N GLY A 193 0.09 4.39 -10.20
CA GLY A 193 -0.52 4.78 -11.49
C GLY A 193 -1.80 4.01 -11.89
N SER A 194 -2.14 2.89 -11.27
CA SER A 194 -3.38 2.14 -11.61
C SER A 194 -4.51 2.29 -10.58
N TRP A 195 -4.20 2.70 -9.34
CA TRP A 195 -5.13 2.58 -8.21
C TRP A 195 -6.24 3.65 -8.14
N VAL A 196 -6.04 4.85 -8.69
CA VAL A 196 -7.05 5.94 -8.62
C VAL A 196 -8.25 5.69 -9.54
N ARG A 197 -8.24 4.65 -10.39
CA ARG A 197 -9.39 4.33 -11.26
C ARG A 197 -10.60 3.76 -10.53
N ARG A 198 -10.47 3.33 -9.26
CA ARG A 198 -11.56 2.64 -8.52
C ARG A 198 -12.07 3.33 -7.26
N GLY A 199 -11.45 4.43 -6.83
CA GLY A 199 -11.73 5.10 -5.55
C GLY A 199 -12.79 6.20 -5.60
N ARG A 200 -13.92 6.03 -6.31
CA ARG A 200 -15.10 6.88 -6.13
C ARG A 200 -16.39 6.07 -6.29
N ARG A 201 -16.81 5.39 -5.22
CA ARG A 201 -18.23 5.09 -5.03
C ARG A 201 -18.65 5.73 -3.72
N ARG A 202 -19.58 6.69 -3.84
CA ARG A 202 -20.23 7.39 -2.74
C ARG A 202 -20.79 6.37 -1.75
N PHE A 203 -20.49 6.57 -0.46
CA PHE A 203 -21.17 5.88 0.62
C PHE A 203 -22.68 6.08 0.47
N ARG A 204 -23.41 4.98 0.27
CA ARG A 204 -24.86 4.93 0.47
C ARG A 204 -25.08 4.14 1.74
N ALA A 205 -25.73 4.76 2.72
CA ALA A 205 -26.12 4.11 3.96
C ALA A 205 -26.97 2.87 3.64
N ILE A 206 -26.65 1.75 4.30
CA ILE A 206 -27.43 0.51 4.25
C ILE A 206 -28.54 0.66 5.31
N PRO A 207 -29.83 0.54 4.97
CA PRO A 207 -30.89 0.52 5.97
C PRO A 207 -30.83 -0.81 6.73
N THR A 208 -30.92 -0.74 8.06
CA THR A 208 -31.07 -1.90 8.93
C THR A 208 -32.44 -2.54 8.71
N ALA A 209 -32.47 -3.69 8.04
CA ALA A 209 -33.69 -4.50 7.94
C ALA A 209 -33.92 -5.25 9.26
N ARG A 210 -35.03 -4.92 9.93
CA ARG A 210 -35.61 -5.68 11.03
C ARG A 210 -35.98 -7.08 10.57
N SER A 211 -35.79 -8.04 11.47
CA SER A 211 -36.21 -9.43 11.34
C SER A 211 -37.73 -9.55 11.18
N ALA A 212 -38.17 -10.37 10.22
CA ALA A 212 -39.52 -10.90 10.17
C ALA A 212 -39.46 -12.41 9.95
N HIS A 213 -39.84 -13.13 10.99
CA HIS A 213 -40.14 -14.56 10.98
C HIS A 213 -41.53 -14.77 10.35
N ARG A 214 -41.65 -15.79 9.49
CA ARG A 214 -42.83 -16.60 9.05
C ARG A 214 -42.47 -17.13 7.66
N GLY A 215 -42.70 -18.35 7.21
CA GLY A 215 -43.45 -19.53 7.64
C GLY A 215 -43.50 -20.44 6.39
N ARG A 216 -43.45 -21.76 6.58
CA ARG A 216 -43.37 -22.80 5.54
C ARG A 216 -44.46 -22.70 4.45
N ALA A 217 -44.13 -23.13 3.23
CA ALA A 217 -44.86 -24.19 2.51
C ALA A 217 -44.09 -24.67 1.25
N SER A 218 -44.24 -25.95 0.97
CA SER A 218 -43.75 -26.77 -0.14
C SER A 218 -44.41 -26.44 -1.48
N GLU A 219 -43.72 -26.68 -2.61
CA GLU A 219 -44.20 -27.61 -3.65
C GLU A 219 -43.21 -27.78 -4.82
N THR A 220 -43.20 -29.01 -5.30
CA THR A 220 -42.47 -29.59 -6.43
C THR A 220 -43.10 -29.23 -7.79
N SER A 221 -42.29 -29.07 -8.85
CA SER A 221 -42.37 -29.92 -10.06
C SER A 221 -41.61 -29.36 -11.28
N ARG A 222 -41.13 -30.31 -12.08
CA ARG A 222 -40.47 -30.19 -13.39
C ARG A 222 -41.35 -29.53 -14.45
N ALA A 223 -40.74 -28.87 -15.44
CA ALA A 223 -41.00 -29.17 -16.86
C ALA A 223 -39.96 -28.54 -17.80
N THR A 224 -39.41 -29.42 -18.64
CA THR A 224 -38.62 -29.23 -19.86
C THR A 224 -39.45 -28.78 -21.06
N ARG A 225 -38.85 -28.00 -21.99
CA ARG A 225 -39.06 -27.95 -23.47
C ARG A 225 -38.04 -26.93 -24.04
N SER A 226 -36.99 -27.27 -24.82
CA SER A 226 -36.92 -27.61 -26.27
C SER A 226 -37.73 -26.63 -27.15
N ARG A 227 -37.24 -25.94 -28.21
CA ARG A 227 -36.34 -26.25 -29.34
C ARG A 227 -36.15 -24.91 -30.12
N SER A 228 -34.94 -24.44 -30.47
CA SER A 228 -34.16 -24.63 -31.73
C SER A 228 -34.36 -23.62 -32.87
N HIS A 229 -33.22 -23.30 -33.52
CA HIS A 229 -32.94 -22.57 -34.79
C HIS A 229 -32.70 -21.05 -34.64
N ARG A 230 -31.59 -20.45 -35.08
CA ARG A 230 -30.75 -20.69 -36.29
C ARG A 230 -29.26 -20.44 -36.03
N ALA A 231 -28.42 -21.15 -36.78
CA ALA A 231 -26.97 -21.02 -36.88
C ALA A 231 -26.55 -19.94 -37.89
N VAL A 232 -25.23 -19.62 -37.86
CA VAL A 232 -24.34 -18.89 -38.81
C VAL A 232 -23.51 -17.91 -37.96
N THR A 233 -22.18 -17.93 -37.84
CA THR A 233 -21.03 -18.58 -38.51
C THR A 233 -19.77 -18.34 -37.65
N SER A 234 -18.77 -19.24 -37.76
CA SER A 234 -17.30 -19.03 -37.62
C SER A 234 -16.74 -18.25 -36.42
N SER A 235 -15.66 -18.61 -35.73
CA SER A 235 -14.67 -19.68 -35.81
C SER A 235 -13.68 -19.42 -34.66
N SER A 236 -13.14 -20.49 -34.09
CA SER A 236 -11.87 -20.56 -33.34
C SER A 236 -11.70 -19.66 -32.11
N ASP A 237 -11.89 -20.29 -30.95
CA ASP A 237 -11.16 -20.02 -29.73
C ASP A 237 -9.67 -19.79 -30.00
N ALA A 238 -9.19 -18.57 -29.73
CA ALA A 238 -7.77 -18.27 -29.64
C ALA A 238 -7.50 -17.70 -28.24
N ALA A 239 -6.64 -18.42 -27.53
CA ALA A 239 -6.15 -18.17 -26.19
C ALA A 239 -5.94 -16.69 -25.84
N VAL A 240 -6.62 -16.22 -24.79
CA VAL A 240 -6.27 -14.99 -24.07
C VAL A 240 -5.03 -15.27 -23.21
N GLY A 241 -3.89 -15.44 -23.88
CA GLY A 241 -2.55 -15.52 -23.32
C GLY A 241 -1.86 -14.16 -23.38
N GLY A 242 -2.43 -13.15 -22.72
CA GLY A 242 -1.81 -11.84 -22.57
C GLY A 242 -0.69 -11.89 -21.54
N ASP A 243 0.53 -12.10 -22.04
CA ASP A 243 1.81 -12.06 -21.36
C ASP A 243 1.93 -10.90 -20.34
N ARG A 244 1.85 -11.24 -19.05
CA ARG A 244 2.00 -10.30 -17.92
C ARG A 244 3.48 -10.07 -17.61
N ARG A 245 4.24 -9.56 -18.57
CA ARG A 245 5.62 -9.13 -18.32
C ARG A 245 5.63 -7.88 -17.46
N VAL A 246 6.01 -8.05 -16.20
CA VAL A 246 6.37 -6.96 -15.26
C VAL A 246 7.59 -6.25 -15.84
N ARG A 247 7.43 -5.00 -16.27
CA ARG A 247 8.55 -4.14 -16.68
C ARG A 247 9.01 -3.34 -15.47
N TRP A 248 10.29 -3.50 -15.14
CA TRP A 248 10.97 -2.77 -14.07
C TRP A 248 11.34 -1.38 -14.60
N ILE A 249 10.86 -0.33 -13.94
CA ILE A 249 11.29 1.04 -14.22
C ILE A 249 12.27 1.41 -13.11
N TRP A 250 13.55 1.46 -13.46
CA TRP A 250 14.58 2.03 -12.61
C TRP A 250 14.53 3.54 -12.81
N ILE A 251 14.17 4.29 -11.77
CA ILE A 251 14.38 5.74 -11.73
C ILE A 251 15.78 5.92 -11.13
N LEU A 252 16.79 5.99 -12.01
CA LEU A 252 18.14 6.45 -11.73
C LEU A 252 18.37 7.76 -12.49
#